data_AF-A0A061SDM2-F1
#
_entry.id   AF-A0A061SDM2-F1
#
_cell.length_a   1.000
_cell.length_b   1.000
_cell.length_c   1.000
_cell.angle_alpha   90.00
_cell.angle_beta   90.00
_cell.angle_gamma   90.00
#
_symmetry.space_group_name_H-M   'P 1'
#
loop_
_entity.id
_entity.type
_entity.pdbx_description
1 polymer ?
#
loop_
_entity_poly.entity_id
_entity_poly.type
_entity_poly.pdbx_seq_one_letter_code
_entity_poly.pdbx_strand_id
1 'polypeptide(L)' 'MYEQLREFAKQHGHCDVPQRFPANPSLGTWVHTQRRCLASGSLSASRRARLDELGFRWAPRAPEAAATGG' A
#
# COMPACT_ATOMS: atom_id res chain seq x y z
N MET A 1 -0.54 8.51 10.30
CA MET A 1 -0.52 7.87 8.95
C MET A 1 -0.93 6.41 9.00
N TYR A 2 -0.29 5.56 9.83
CA TYR A 2 -0.71 4.16 10.01
C TYR A 2 -2.15 4.03 10.51
N GLU A 3 -2.54 4.80 11.53
CA GLU A 3 -3.91 4.81 12.06
C GLU A 3 -4.92 5.32 11.02
N GLN A 4 -4.57 6.38 10.29
CA GLN A 4 -5.42 6.90 9.20
C GLN A 4 -5.63 5.86 8.08
N LEU A 5 -4.59 5.09 7.74
CA LEU A 5 -4.71 3.98 6.81
C LEU A 5 -5.63 2.89 7.38
N ARG A 6 -5.50 2.56 8.67
CA ARG A 6 -6.36 1.58 9.35
C ARG A 6 -7.83 2.03 9.35
N GLU A 7 -8.11 3.31 9.59
CA GLU A 7 -9.47 3.86 9.50
C GLU A 7 -10.00 3.84 8.07
N PHE A 8 -9.16 4.20 7.09
CA PHE A 8 -9.52 4.09 5.68
C PHE A 8 -9.83 2.64 5.30
N ALA A 9 -9.01 1.69 5.73
CA ALA A 9 -9.21 0.26 5.51
C ALA A 9 -10.50 -0.25 6.16
N LYS A 10 -10.85 0.23 7.36
CA LYS A 10 -12.13 -0.09 8.00
C LYS A 10 -13.33 0.46 7.24
N GLN A 11 -13.22 1.66 6.66
CA GLN A 11 -14.31 2.31 5.94
C GLN A 11 -14.48 1.76 4.51
N HIS A 12 -13.38 1.50 3.80
CA HIS A 12 -13.39 1.10 2.39
C HIS A 12 -13.20 -0.42 2.19
N GLY A 13 -12.77 -1.14 3.22
CA GLY A 13 -12.40 -2.56 3.13
C GLY A 13 -11.06 -2.81 2.43
N HIS A 14 -10.36 -1.76 1.99
CA HIS A 14 -9.06 -1.85 1.35
C HIS A 14 -8.12 -0.73 1.78
N CYS A 15 -6.83 -1.01 1.70
CA CYS A 15 -5.75 -0.06 2.00
C CYS A 15 -5.21 0.67 0.74
N ASP A 16 -5.89 0.54 -0.40
CA ASP A 16 -5.47 1.20 -1.65
C ASP A 16 -5.90 2.67 -1.68
N VAL A 17 -5.03 3.53 -1.13
CA VAL A 17 -5.25 4.98 -1.14
C VAL A 17 -4.58 5.58 -2.38
N PRO A 18 -5.32 6.27 -3.26
CA PRO A 18 -4.73 6.93 -4.43
C PRO A 18 -3.78 8.06 -3.99
N GLN A 19 -2.74 8.33 -4.77
CA GLN A 19 -1.77 9.39 -4.47
C GLN A 19 -2.44 10.75 -4.29
N ARG A 20 -3.41 11.07 -5.15
CA ARG A 20 -4.23 12.28 -5.08
C ARG A 20 -5.53 11.98 -4.33
N PHE A 21 -5.42 11.68 -3.04
CA PHE A 21 -6.60 11.48 -2.20
C PHE A 21 -7.10 12.85 -1.70
N PRO A 22 -8.26 13.36 -2.17
CA PRO A 22 -8.70 14.72 -1.85
C PRO A 22 -9.06 14.89 -0.37
N ALA A 23 -9.56 13.84 0.28
CA ALA A 23 -9.88 13.89 1.71
C ALA A 23 -8.62 13.93 2.60
N ASN A 24 -7.50 13.35 2.13
CA ASN A 24 -6.24 13.41 2.86
C ASN A 24 -5.03 13.21 1.91
N PRO A 25 -4.53 14.29 1.29
CA PRO A 25 -3.43 14.22 0.33
C PRO A 25 -2.12 13.74 0.97
N SER A 26 -1.94 13.98 2.27
CA SER A 26 -0.80 13.49 3.05
C SER A 26 -0.81 11.96 3.17
N LEU A 27 -1.99 11.34 3.33
CA LEU A 27 -2.12 9.88 3.36
C LEU A 27 -1.76 9.26 2.00
N GLY A 28 -2.30 9.80 0.91
CA GLY A 28 -1.98 9.34 -0.44
C GLY A 28 -0.50 9.44 -0.78
N THR A 29 0.15 10.55 -0.40
CA THR A 29 1.59 10.75 -0.57
C THR A 29 2.41 9.78 0.30
N TRP A 30 1.97 9.52 1.53
CA TRP A 30 2.62 8.57 2.42
C TRP A 30 2.55 7.13 1.90
N VAL A 31 1.37 6.69 1.44
CA VAL A 31 1.15 5.38 0.79
C VAL A 31 2.05 5.23 -0.43
N HIS A 32 2.12 6.26 -1.28
CA HIS A 32 3.00 6.26 -2.45
C HIS A 32 4.48 6.16 -2.05
N THR A 33 4.90 6.89 -1.01
CA THR A 33 6.25 6.83 -0.47
C THR A 33 6.59 5.43 0.05
N GLN A 34 5.67 4.76 0.77
CA GLN A 34 5.89 3.40 1.24
C GLN A 34 6.11 2.42 0.08
N ARG A 35 5.29 2.51 -0.98
CA ARG A 35 5.46 1.69 -2.20
C ARG A 35 6.83 1.94 -2.85
N ARG A 36 7.25 3.20 -2.95
CA ARG A 36 8.56 3.57 -3.50
C ARG A 36 9.72 3.02 -2.66
N CYS A 37 9.63 3.13 -1.33
CA CYS A 37 10.63 2.57 -0.42
C CYS A 37 10.69 1.04 -0.49
N LEU A 38 9.56 0.36 -0.70
CA LEU A 38 9.54 -1.08 -0.90
C LEU A 38 10.23 -1.44 -2.23
N ALA A 39 9.89 -0.74 -3.30
CA ALA A 39 10.49 -0.95 -4.62
C ALA A 39 12.00 -0.68 -4.64
N SER A 40 12.47 0.29 -3.85
CA SER A 40 13.90 0.60 -3.70
C SER A 40 14.62 -0.29 -2.68
N GLY A 41 13.91 -1.22 -2.01
CA GLY A 41 14.48 -2.05 -0.94
C GLY A 41 14.84 -1.28 0.33
N SER A 42 14.45 0.00 0.44
CA SER A 42 14.73 0.86 1.61
C SER A 42 13.67 0.76 2.70
N LEU A 43 12.60 0.00 2.48
CA LEU A 43 11.56 -0.22 3.47
C LEU A 43 11.98 -1.27 4.49
N SER A 44 11.99 -0.90 5.77
CA SER A 44 12.26 -1.85 6.86
C SER A 44 11.23 -2.98 6.91
N ALA A 45 11.71 -4.21 7.11
CA ALA A 45 10.88 -5.41 7.22
C ALA A 45 9.79 -5.28 8.30
N SER A 46 10.10 -4.67 9.44
CA SER A 46 9.13 -4.46 10.52
C SER A 46 8.00 -3.52 10.12
N ARG A 47 8.29 -2.52 9.27
CA ARG A 47 7.25 -1.61 8.74
C ARG A 47 6.42 -2.30 7.67
N ARG A 48 7.05 -3.12 6.82
CA ARG A 48 6.35 -3.94 5.85
C ARG A 48 5.37 -4.89 6.53
N ALA A 49 5.81 -5.64 7.54
CA ALA A 49 5.00 -6.61 8.26
C ALA A 49 3.73 -5.99 8.86
N ARG A 50 3.84 -4.85 9.56
CA ARG A 50 2.66 -4.16 10.13
C ARG A 50 1.66 -3.72 9.07
N LEU A 51 2.13 -3.30 7.90
CA LEU A 51 1.27 -2.89 6.80
C LEU A 51 0.62 -4.11 6.13
N ASP A 52 1.35 -5.22 6.03
CA ASP A 52 0.82 -6.50 5.55
C ASP A 52 -0.29 -7.03 6.46
N GLU A 53 -0.13 -6.94 7.79
CA GLU A 53 -1.17 -7.28 8.77
C GLU A 53 -2.45 -6.44 8.62
N LEU A 54 -2.34 -5.22 8.09
CA LEU A 54 -3.49 -4.38 7.75
C LEU A 54 -4.13 -4.73 6.39
N GLY A 55 -3.57 -5.68 5.64
CA GLY A 55 -3.99 -5.96 4.27
C GLY A 55 -3.55 -4.87 3.28
N PHE A 56 -2.42 -4.20 3.55
CA PHE A 56 -1.91 -3.16 2.66
C PHE A 56 -1.42 -3.74 1.33
N ARG A 57 -2.07 -3.31 0.23
CA ARG A 57 -1.70 -3.76 -1.12
C ARG A 57 -0.54 -2.92 -1.67
N TRP A 58 0.61 -3.56 -1.80
CA TRP A 58 1.85 -2.95 -2.26
C TRP A 58 1.93 -2.77 -3.78
N ALA A 59 1.34 -3.69 -4.55
CA ALA A 59 1.38 -3.68 -6.00
C ALA A 59 0.03 -3.21 -6.59
N PRO A 60 0.04 -2.40 -7.67
CA PRO A 60 -1.12 -2.35 -8.56
C PRO A 60 -1.34 -3.78 -9.07
N ARG A 61 -2.60 -4.20 -9.23
CA ARG A 61 -2.94 -5.50 -9.83
C ARG A 61 -2.10 -5.68 -11.10
N ALA A 62 -1.09 -6.53 -11.04
CA ALA A 62 -0.44 -6.99 -12.25
C ALA A 62 -1.53 -7.65 -13.10
N PRO A 63 -1.50 -7.50 -14.44
CA PRO A 63 -2.28 -8.40 -15.27
C PRO A 63 -1.80 -9.81 -14.92
N GLU A 64 -2.70 -10.56 -14.29
CA GLU A 64 -2.57 -11.99 -14.11
C GLU A 64 -2.52 -12.59 -15.52
N ALA A 65 -1.32 -12.77 -16.07
CA ALA A 65 -0.96 -13.71 -17.14
C ALA A 65 0.43 -13.34 -17.73
N ALA A 66 1.50 -13.78 -17.07
CA ALA A 66 2.76 -14.13 -17.72
C ALA A 66 3.68 -14.80 -16.70
N ALA A 67 3.43 -16.09 -16.40
CA ALA A 67 4.43 -17.11 -16.06
C ALA A 67 3.78 -18.26 -15.29
N THR A 68 3.26 -19.25 -16.01
CA THR A 68 3.60 -20.62 -15.67
C THR A 68 3.95 -21.27 -17.01
N GLY A 69 5.26 -21.40 -17.23
CA GLY A 69 5.78 -22.29 -18.27
C GLY A 69 5.60 -23.74 -17.85
N GLY A 70 5.40 -24.59 -18.84
CA GLY A 70 5.33 -26.05 -18.77
C GLY A 70 5.14 -26.57 -20.17
#